data_AF-A0A2S6NBB6-F1
#
_entry.id   AF-A0A2S6NBB6-F1
#
_cell.length_a   1.000
_cell.length_b   1.000
_cell.length_c   1.000
_cell.angle_alpha   90.00
_cell.angle_beta   90.00
_cell.angle_gamma   90.00
#
_symmetry.space_group_name_H-M   'P 1'
#
loop_
_entity.id
_entity.type
_entity.pdbx_description
1 polymer ?
#
loop_
_entity_poly.entity_id
_entity_poly.type
_entity_poly.pdbx_seq_one_letter_code
_entity_poly.pdbx_strand_id
1 'polypeptide(L)' 'MTKLVVIVSFLLLAFATTSASAGGTKEQEDACRPDVRRFCHHVRPDGGDDAFLACLQANRAKLTVKCRAVLEDNGV' A
#
# COMPACT_ATOMS: atom_id res chain seq x y z
N MET A 1 -1.93 15.97 45.12
CA MET A 1 -1.41 14.81 44.35
C MET A 1 -2.40 14.31 43.32
N THR A 2 -3.70 14.19 43.62
CA THR A 2 -4.77 13.86 42.66
C THR A 2 -4.93 14.83 41.49
N LYS A 3 -4.70 16.14 41.70
CA LYS A 3 -4.75 17.16 40.64
C LYS A 3 -3.67 16.98 39.55
N LEU A 4 -2.48 16.48 39.92
CA LEU A 4 -1.40 16.17 38.97
C LEU A 4 -1.72 14.94 38.12
N VAL A 5 -2.38 13.94 38.72
CA VAL A 5 -2.82 12.72 38.02
C VAL A 5 -3.86 13.05 36.94
N VAL A 6 -4.79 13.97 37.22
CA VAL A 6 -5.82 14.39 36.24
C VAL A 6 -5.21 15.16 35.05
N ILE A 7 -4.19 16.00 35.29
CA ILE A 7 -3.51 16.77 34.25
C ILE A 7 -2.66 15.85 33.35
N VAL A 8 -1.98 14.87 33.94
CA VAL A 8 -1.19 13.87 33.19
C VAL A 8 -2.09 12.96 32.34
N SER A 9 -3.27 12.58 32.85
CA SER A 9 -4.25 11.81 32.08
C SER A 9 -4.86 12.58 30.90
N PHE A 10 -4.98 13.90 30.99
CA PHE A 10 -5.54 14.73 29.90
C PHE A 10 -4.54 14.98 28.75
N LEU A 11 -3.23 14.96 29.06
CA LEU A 11 -2.16 15.15 28.07
C LEU A 11 -1.90 13.91 27.19
N LEU A 12 -2.39 12.73 27.59
CA LEU A 12 -2.15 11.46 26.89
C LEU A 12 -3.16 11.13 25.78
N LEU A 13 -4.21 11.94 25.57
CA LEU A 13 -5.28 11.66 24.59
C LEU A 13 -5.03 12.20 23.16
N ALA A 14 -3.87 12.82 22.87
CA ALA A 14 -3.63 13.49 21.60
C ALA A 14 -2.81 12.69 20.55
N PHE A 15 -2.40 11.45 20.82
CA PHE A 15 -1.68 10.61 19.84
C PHE A 15 -2.66 9.73 19.04
N ALA A 16 -3.56 10.34 18.29
CA ALA A 16 -4.28 9.63 17.23
C ALA A 16 -3.36 9.56 15.99
N THR A 17 -2.48 8.56 15.95
CA THR A 17 -1.65 8.27 14.77
C THR A 17 -2.56 7.77 13.64
N THR A 18 -2.74 8.55 12.59
CA THR A 18 -3.42 8.12 11.36
C THR A 18 -2.61 7.03 10.68
N SER A 19 -3.12 5.81 10.69
CA SER A 19 -2.56 4.68 9.96
C SER A 19 -2.75 4.91 8.46
N ALA A 20 -1.70 5.30 7.74
CA ALA A 20 -1.70 5.27 6.28
C ALA A 20 -1.56 3.81 5.83
N SER A 21 -2.61 3.24 5.25
CA SER A 21 -2.58 1.91 4.64
C SER A 21 -1.72 1.96 3.38
N ALA A 22 -0.57 1.28 3.40
CA ALA A 22 0.44 1.26 2.35
C ALA A 22 0.09 0.36 1.15
N GLY A 23 -1.19 0.29 0.77
CA GLY A 23 -1.68 -0.48 -0.37
C GLY A 23 -2.26 0.42 -1.47
N GLY A 24 -2.15 0.00 -2.73
CA GLY A 24 -2.76 0.72 -3.85
C GLY A 24 -4.29 0.83 -3.74
N THR A 25 -4.88 1.84 -4.38
CA THR A 25 -6.33 2.00 -4.44
C THR A 25 -6.97 0.92 -5.30
N LYS A 26 -8.27 0.66 -5.12
CA LYS A 26 -9.01 -0.32 -5.97
C LYS A 26 -8.92 0.00 -7.46
N GLU A 27 -8.84 1.29 -7.80
CA GLU A 27 -8.71 1.73 -9.19
C GLU A 27 -7.32 1.39 -9.77
N GLN A 28 -6.28 1.56 -8.95
CA GLN A 28 -4.90 1.17 -9.29
C GLN A 28 -4.78 -0.36 -9.43
N GLU A 29 -5.38 -1.12 -8.50
CA GLU A 29 -5.46 -2.58 -8.58
C GLU A 29 -6.14 -3.03 -9.89
N ASP A 30 -7.25 -2.40 -10.25
CA ASP A 30 -8.03 -2.71 -11.44
C ASP A 30 -7.28 -2.39 -12.74
N ALA A 31 -6.51 -1.30 -12.75
CA ALA A 31 -5.64 -0.94 -13.87
C ALA A 31 -4.52 -1.99 -14.08
N CYS A 32 -3.97 -2.54 -12.99
CA CYS A 32 -2.90 -3.53 -13.03
C CYS A 32 -3.37 -4.99 -13.10
N ARG A 33 -4.64 -5.28 -12.81
CA ARG A 33 -5.24 -6.62 -12.84
C ARG A 33 -4.94 -7.45 -14.11
N PRO A 34 -5.04 -6.93 -15.35
CA PRO A 34 -4.70 -7.74 -16.53
C PRO A 34 -3.21 -8.10 -16.59
N ASP A 35 -2.34 -7.20 -16.14
CA ASP A 35 -0.89 -7.43 -16.09
C ASP A 35 -0.51 -8.41 -14.98
N VAL A 36 -1.15 -8.32 -13.81
CA VAL A 36 -0.99 -9.29 -12.72
C VAL A 36 -1.34 -10.70 -13.20
N ARG A 37 -2.47 -10.88 -13.87
CA ARG A 37 -2.86 -12.20 -14.41
C ARG A 37 -1.90 -12.72 -15.47
N ARG A 38 -1.26 -11.83 -16.23
CA ARG A 38 -0.35 -12.23 -17.32
C ARG A 38 1.05 -12.57 -16.80
N PHE A 39 1.63 -11.67 -16.02
CA PHE A 39 3.03 -11.73 -15.61
C PHE A 39 3.21 -12.29 -14.19
N CYS A 40 2.26 -12.05 -13.31
CA CYS A 40 2.36 -12.35 -11.87
C CYS A 40 1.41 -13.45 -11.40
N HIS A 41 0.89 -14.30 -12.30
CA HIS A 41 0.00 -15.41 -11.96
C HIS A 41 0.62 -16.47 -11.03
N HIS A 42 1.95 -16.51 -10.96
CA HIS A 42 2.72 -17.41 -10.11
C HIS A 42 2.93 -16.84 -8.69
N VAL A 43 2.61 -15.55 -8.47
CA VAL A 43 2.70 -14.92 -7.15
C VAL A 43 1.57 -15.44 -6.29
N ARG A 44 1.93 -15.99 -5.12
CA ARG A 44 0.95 -16.48 -4.17
C ARG A 44 0.36 -15.33 -3.35
N PRO A 45 -0.96 -15.35 -3.06
CA PRO A 45 -1.60 -14.28 -2.29
C PRO A 45 -1.12 -14.20 -0.83
N ASP A 46 -0.50 -15.24 -0.30
CA ASP A 46 0.12 -15.26 1.02
C ASP A 46 1.61 -14.90 1.01
N GLY A 47 2.14 -14.44 -0.14
CA GLY A 47 3.55 -14.08 -0.32
C GLY A 47 3.98 -12.77 0.35
N GLY A 48 3.09 -12.13 1.12
CA GLY A 48 3.28 -10.82 1.73
C GLY A 48 2.60 -9.71 0.92
N ASP A 49 2.37 -8.57 1.58
CA ASP A 49 1.54 -7.47 1.07
C ASP A 49 2.10 -6.86 -0.25
N ASP A 50 3.43 -6.90 -0.42
CA ASP A 50 4.13 -6.29 -1.57
C ASP A 50 4.52 -7.29 -2.68
N ALA A 51 4.16 -8.58 -2.56
CA ALA A 51 4.63 -9.60 -3.50
C ALA A 51 4.18 -9.32 -4.94
N PHE A 52 2.93 -8.87 -5.12
CA PHE A 52 2.41 -8.47 -6.42
C PHE A 52 3.06 -7.19 -6.93
N LEU A 53 3.30 -6.22 -6.03
CA LEU A 53 3.99 -4.99 -6.39
C LEU A 53 5.38 -5.32 -6.94
N ALA A 54 6.21 -6.04 -6.19
CA ALA A 54 7.55 -6.43 -6.61
C ALA A 54 7.57 -7.15 -7.98
N CYS A 55 6.60 -8.05 -8.23
CA CYS A 55 6.49 -8.71 -9.53
C CYS A 55 6.14 -7.73 -10.66
N LEU A 56 5.22 -6.79 -10.44
CA LEU A 56 4.90 -5.76 -11.41
C LEU A 56 6.12 -4.86 -11.68
N GLN A 57 6.86 -4.48 -10.63
CA GLN A 57 8.08 -3.68 -10.77
C GLN A 57 9.13 -4.38 -11.65
N ALA A 58 9.36 -5.68 -11.42
CA ALA A 58 10.27 -6.48 -12.23
C ALA A 58 9.86 -6.61 -13.70
N ASN A 59 8.55 -6.45 -13.99
CA ASN A 59 8.00 -6.57 -15.34
C ASN A 59 7.60 -5.21 -15.96
N ARG A 60 7.97 -4.07 -15.38
CA ARG A 60 7.56 -2.71 -15.80
C ARG A 60 7.58 -2.44 -17.29
N ALA A 61 8.64 -2.87 -17.97
CA ALA A 61 8.81 -2.68 -19.41
C ALA A 61 7.76 -3.43 -20.26
N LYS A 62 7.15 -4.48 -19.71
CA LYS A 62 6.18 -5.35 -20.38
C LYS A 62 4.73 -5.05 -19.99
N LEU A 63 4.51 -4.23 -18.95
CA LEU A 63 3.19 -3.88 -18.47
C LEU A 63 2.45 -3.00 -19.50
N THR A 64 1.13 -3.01 -19.41
CA THR A 64 0.31 -2.03 -20.12
C THR A 64 0.65 -0.60 -19.70
N VAL A 65 0.38 0.37 -20.59
CA VAL A 65 0.60 1.80 -20.32
C VAL A 65 -0.14 2.24 -19.05
N LYS A 66 -1.34 1.70 -18.81
CA LYS A 66 -2.16 2.03 -17.62
C LYS A 66 -1.50 1.58 -16.32
N CYS A 67 -1.08 0.32 -16.24
CA CYS A 67 -0.44 -0.17 -15.02
C CYS A 67 0.94 0.47 -14.80
N ARG A 68 1.70 0.74 -15.86
CA ARG A 68 2.97 1.47 -15.73
C ARG A 68 2.76 2.89 -15.19
N ALA A 69 1.77 3.63 -15.71
CA ALA A 69 1.45 4.96 -15.21
C ALA A 69 1.06 4.94 -13.73
N VAL A 70 0.34 3.91 -13.28
CA VAL A 70 0.06 3.70 -11.85
C VAL A 70 1.34 3.55 -11.04
N LEU A 71 2.29 2.72 -11.47
CA LEU A 71 3.56 2.57 -10.76
C LEU A 71 4.35 3.88 -10.71
N GLU A 72 4.41 4.61 -11.82
CA GLU A 72 5.08 5.91 -11.92
C GLU A 72 4.45 6.97 -11.00
N ASP A 73 3.12 7.03 -10.93
CA ASP A 73 2.36 7.95 -10.07
C ASP A 73 2.59 7.67 -8.57
N ASN A 74 2.79 6.40 -8.20
CA ASN A 74 3.13 6.01 -6.83
C ASN A 74 4.65 6.10 -6.54
N GLY A 75 5.44 6.67 -7.46
CA GLY A 75 6.86 6.93 -7.25
C GLY A 75 7.73 5.69 -7.20
N VAL A 76 7.26 4.57 -7.76
CA VAL A 76 7.96 3.29 -7.77
C VAL A 76 8.50 2.96 -9.14
#